data_AF-A0A7S3AX09-F1
#
_entry.id   AF-A0A7S3AX09-F1
#
_cell.length_a   1.000
_cell.length_b   1.000
_cell.length_c   1.000
_cell.angle_alpha   90.00
_cell.angle_beta   90.00
_cell.angle_gamma   90.00
#
_symmetry.space_group_name_H-M   'P 1'
#
loop_
_entity.id
_entity.type
_entity.pdbx_description
1 polymer ?
#
loop_
_entity_poly.entity_id
_entity_poly.type
_entity_poly.pdbx_seq_one_letter_code
_entity_poly.pdbx_strand_id
1 'polypeptide(L)'
;MDPKMEAEARTWIEACLGDAAIFSSGFMPGLRDGCVLCNLVNYLKPGLLPKPKKSARPFDMMENVSAYLRACKVLGVPDHELFQTVDLTEEKSMKAVLINIHSLGRTAQRLKDYSGPVLGAKLATANSREFNDAQKVGTYLSKIGSASEAATRSRVAASEHKVLEQNLYPVEQAELTLLQMLAQAAAVALKKWKVQKAAVEKATSEAAKKDEVAR
;
A
#
# COMPACT_ATOMS: atom_id res chain seq x y z
N MET A 1 -16.01 15.84 13.60
CA MET A 1 -15.04 15.76 12.50
C MET A 1 -13.80 16.49 12.94
N ASP A 2 -12.60 15.93 12.78
CA ASP A 2 -11.36 16.60 13.20
C ASP A 2 -11.00 17.69 12.17
N PRO A 3 -11.16 18.99 12.50
CA PRO A 3 -10.96 20.08 11.54
C PRO A 3 -9.52 20.16 11.04
N LYS A 4 -8.56 19.69 11.85
CA LYS A 4 -7.14 19.69 11.50
C LYS A 4 -6.87 18.68 10.38
N MET A 5 -7.42 17.48 10.52
CA MET A 5 -7.25 16.40 9.54
C MET A 5 -7.80 16.77 8.15
N GLU A 6 -8.95 17.47 8.13
CA GLU A 6 -9.52 18.01 6.89
C GLU A 6 -8.64 19.11 6.29
N ALA A 7 -8.15 20.04 7.11
CA ALA A 7 -7.30 21.13 6.64
C ALA A 7 -6.01 20.60 5.99
N GLU A 8 -5.35 19.62 6.63
CA GLU A 8 -4.16 18.97 6.07
C GLU A 8 -4.46 18.25 4.74
N ALA A 9 -5.57 17.52 4.67
CA ALA A 9 -6.00 16.84 3.45
C ALA A 9 -6.31 17.84 2.32
N ARG A 10 -7.01 18.94 2.62
CA ARG A 10 -7.32 20.02 1.69
C ARG A 10 -6.03 20.60 1.10
N THR A 11 -5.12 21.06 1.96
CA THR A 11 -3.86 21.67 1.53
C THR A 11 -3.03 20.71 0.69
N TRP A 12 -2.99 19.43 1.05
CA TRP A 12 -2.25 18.44 0.27
C TRP A 12 -2.83 18.23 -1.13
N ILE A 13 -4.15 18.11 -1.26
CA ILE A 13 -4.81 17.91 -2.56
C ILE A 13 -4.64 19.15 -3.44
N GLU A 14 -4.84 20.34 -2.90
CA GLU A 14 -4.66 21.61 -3.62
C GLU A 14 -3.21 21.76 -4.11
N ALA A 15 -2.23 21.41 -3.27
CA ALA A 15 -0.81 21.45 -3.64
C ALA A 15 -0.45 20.41 -4.71
N CYS A 16 -1.07 19.23 -4.69
CA CYS A 16 -0.84 18.20 -5.71
C CYS A 16 -1.42 18.59 -7.07
N LEU A 17 -2.63 19.18 -7.07
CA LEU A 17 -3.34 19.51 -8.32
C LEU A 17 -3.05 20.92 -8.83
N GLY A 18 -2.41 21.78 -8.03
CA GLY A 18 -2.06 23.14 -8.40
C GLY A 18 -3.25 24.09 -8.49
N ASP A 19 -4.35 23.79 -7.80
CA ASP A 19 -5.57 24.59 -7.80
C ASP A 19 -6.07 24.78 -6.36
N ALA A 20 -5.94 26.00 -5.85
CA ALA A 20 -6.34 26.38 -4.50
C ALA A 20 -7.85 26.67 -4.37
N ALA A 21 -8.60 26.66 -5.49
CA ALA A 21 -10.03 26.94 -5.52
C ALA A 21 -10.90 25.67 -5.56
N ILE A 22 -10.28 24.48 -5.62
CA ILE A 22 -10.98 23.17 -5.70
C ILE A 22 -12.07 23.03 -4.62
N PHE A 23 -11.79 23.50 -3.40
CA PHE A 23 -12.68 23.36 -2.25
C PHE A 23 -13.38 24.65 -1.83
N SER A 24 -13.49 25.62 -2.74
CA SER A 24 -14.18 26.89 -2.50
C SER A 24 -15.65 26.72 -2.07
N SER A 25 -16.31 25.66 -2.56
CA SER A 25 -17.68 25.28 -2.18
C SER A 25 -17.77 24.37 -0.94
N GLY A 26 -16.64 24.07 -0.30
CA GLY A 26 -16.53 23.13 0.80
C GLY A 26 -15.78 21.84 0.42
N PHE A 27 -15.21 21.17 1.42
CA PHE A 27 -14.43 19.94 1.20
C PHE A 27 -15.30 18.80 0.65
N MET A 28 -16.42 18.54 1.32
CA MET A 28 -17.32 17.44 0.98
C MET A 28 -17.97 17.60 -0.40
N PRO A 29 -18.59 18.76 -0.73
CA PRO A 29 -19.16 18.96 -2.07
C PRO A 29 -18.11 18.90 -3.19
N GLY A 30 -16.89 19.37 -2.92
CA GLY A 30 -15.79 19.36 -3.89
C GLY A 30 -15.26 17.97 -4.24
N LEU A 31 -15.38 16.98 -3.33
CA LEU A 31 -14.99 15.59 -3.59
C LEU A 31 -16.12 14.72 -4.15
N ARG A 32 -17.38 15.17 -4.00
CA ARG A 32 -18.58 14.34 -4.19
C ARG A 32 -18.69 13.72 -5.59
N ASP A 33 -18.23 14.42 -6.62
CA ASP A 33 -18.26 13.95 -8.02
C ASP A 33 -17.17 12.93 -8.37
N GLY A 34 -16.22 12.71 -7.45
CA GLY A 34 -15.07 11.81 -7.62
C GLY A 34 -14.01 12.29 -8.60
N CYS A 35 -14.18 13.44 -9.28
CA CYS A 35 -13.24 13.92 -10.28
C CYS A 35 -11.92 14.33 -9.64
N VAL A 36 -11.97 15.06 -8.54
CA VAL A 36 -10.78 15.51 -7.78
C VAL A 36 -9.98 14.30 -7.30
N LEU A 37 -10.65 13.26 -6.79
CA LEU A 37 -10.03 12.03 -6.31
C LEU A 37 -9.32 11.26 -7.44
N CYS A 38 -9.98 11.11 -8.60
CA CYS A 38 -9.37 10.48 -9.77
C CYS A 38 -8.17 11.28 -10.30
N ASN A 39 -8.27 12.61 -10.35
CA ASN A 39 -7.18 13.47 -10.78
C ASN A 39 -5.99 13.38 -9.82
N LEU A 40 -6.24 13.31 -8.51
CA LEU A 40 -5.21 13.11 -7.50
C LEU A 40 -4.45 11.80 -7.73
N VAL A 41 -5.16 10.70 -7.98
CA VAL A 41 -4.51 9.42 -8.29
C VAL A 41 -3.69 9.50 -9.58
N ASN A 42 -4.20 10.15 -10.63
CA ASN A 42 -3.46 10.34 -11.87
C ASN A 42 -2.25 11.26 -11.72
N TYR A 43 -2.26 12.18 -10.76
CA TYR A 43 -1.09 12.96 -10.38
C TYR A 43 -0.04 12.07 -9.68
N LEU A 44 -0.45 11.20 -8.76
CA LEU A 44 0.46 10.27 -8.06
C LEU A 44 1.04 9.22 -8.99
N LYS A 45 0.23 8.68 -9.90
CA LYS A 45 0.62 7.68 -10.88
C LYS A 45 -0.05 7.99 -12.22
N PRO A 46 0.66 8.68 -13.14
CA PRO A 46 0.14 9.02 -14.45
C PRO A 46 -0.36 7.80 -15.23
N GLY A 47 -1.57 7.90 -15.77
CA GLY A 47 -2.18 6.87 -16.61
C GLY A 47 -2.82 5.69 -15.87
N LEU A 48 -2.90 5.73 -14.53
CA LEU A 48 -3.55 4.65 -13.77
C LEU A 48 -5.08 4.64 -13.97
N LEU A 49 -5.70 5.81 -14.10
CA LEU A 49 -7.14 5.96 -14.31
C LEU A 49 -7.44 6.70 -15.60
N PRO A 50 -8.54 6.34 -16.31
CA PRO A 50 -9.04 7.17 -17.39
C PRO A 50 -9.46 8.55 -16.87
N LYS A 51 -9.55 9.53 -17.76
CA LYS A 51 -10.00 10.88 -17.41
C LYS A 51 -11.40 10.82 -16.77
N PRO A 52 -11.60 11.37 -15.56
CA PRO A 52 -12.89 11.31 -14.88
C PRO A 52 -13.95 12.13 -15.64
N LYS A 53 -15.20 11.68 -15.54
CA LYS A 53 -16.34 12.36 -16.17
C LYS A 53 -16.96 13.32 -15.17
N LYS A 54 -16.87 14.62 -15.43
CA LYS A 54 -17.58 15.63 -14.64
C LYS A 54 -19.05 15.65 -15.05
N SER A 55 -19.93 15.16 -14.17
CA SER A 55 -21.36 15.02 -14.45
C SER A 55 -22.15 15.02 -13.14
N ALA A 56 -23.36 15.59 -13.18
CA ALA A 56 -24.29 15.57 -12.05
C ALA A 56 -25.08 14.25 -11.95
N ARG A 57 -24.92 13.33 -12.92
CA ARG A 57 -25.62 12.05 -12.91
C ARG A 57 -25.03 11.14 -11.82
N PRO A 58 -25.84 10.61 -10.88
CA PRO A 58 -25.34 9.77 -9.79
C PRO A 58 -24.47 8.59 -10.26
N PHE A 59 -24.84 7.97 -11.39
CA PHE A 59 -24.08 6.86 -11.97
C PHE A 59 -22.64 7.24 -12.32
N ASP A 60 -22.41 8.40 -12.93
CA ASP A 60 -21.05 8.84 -13.31
C ASP A 60 -20.22 9.15 -12.04
N MET A 61 -20.84 9.76 -11.03
CA MET A 61 -20.18 10.06 -9.75
C MET A 61 -19.76 8.77 -9.05
N MET A 62 -20.66 7.78 -8.98
CA MET A 62 -20.36 6.46 -8.42
C MET A 62 -19.28 5.72 -9.21
N GLU A 63 -19.28 5.82 -10.53
CA GLU A 63 -18.25 5.23 -11.40
C GLU A 63 -16.87 5.83 -11.12
N ASN A 64 -16.77 7.16 -11.03
CA ASN A 64 -15.53 7.87 -10.70
C ASN A 64 -15.00 7.44 -9.31
N VAL A 65 -15.85 7.48 -8.28
CA VAL A 65 -15.45 7.10 -6.91
C VAL A 65 -15.02 5.63 -6.85
N SER A 66 -15.74 4.74 -7.53
CA SER A 66 -15.38 3.32 -7.59
C SER A 66 -14.05 3.10 -8.31
N ALA A 67 -13.77 3.87 -9.36
CA ALA A 67 -12.49 3.83 -10.07
C ALA A 67 -11.34 4.29 -9.16
N TYR A 68 -11.53 5.39 -8.44
CA TYR A 68 -10.59 5.88 -7.43
C TYR A 68 -10.27 4.80 -6.37
N LEU A 69 -11.28 4.15 -5.79
CA LEU A 69 -11.08 3.12 -4.76
C LEU A 69 -10.29 1.91 -5.30
N ARG A 70 -10.58 1.48 -6.53
CA ARG A 70 -9.79 0.42 -7.21
C ARG A 70 -8.33 0.83 -7.39
N ALA A 71 -8.09 2.08 -7.79
CA ALA A 71 -6.72 2.57 -7.94
C ALA A 71 -5.99 2.69 -6.59
N CYS A 72 -6.67 3.08 -5.51
CA CYS A 72 -6.10 3.10 -4.17
C CYS A 72 -5.59 1.71 -3.75
N LYS A 73 -6.37 0.65 -4.02
CA LYS A 73 -5.92 -0.74 -3.81
C LYS A 73 -4.64 -1.06 -4.59
N VAL A 74 -4.59 -0.68 -5.86
CA VAL A 74 -3.41 -0.89 -6.73
C VAL A 74 -2.19 -0.13 -6.22
N LEU A 75 -2.37 1.06 -5.65
CA LEU A 75 -1.29 1.83 -5.05
C LEU A 75 -0.82 1.26 -3.71
N GLY A 76 -1.60 0.38 -3.07
CA GLY A 76 -1.26 -0.28 -1.81
C GLY A 76 -1.88 0.35 -0.57
N VAL A 77 -2.99 1.09 -0.72
CA VAL A 77 -3.81 1.54 0.40
C VAL A 77 -4.48 0.31 1.06
N PRO A 78 -4.42 0.15 2.39
CA PRO A 78 -5.04 -0.98 3.08
C PRO A 78 -6.57 -1.03 2.91
N ASP A 79 -7.12 -2.23 2.74
CA ASP A 79 -8.55 -2.43 2.48
C ASP A 79 -9.46 -1.90 3.60
N HIS A 80 -9.00 -1.94 4.86
CA HIS A 80 -9.75 -1.43 6.01
C HIS A 80 -9.77 0.11 6.10
N GLU A 81 -8.92 0.80 5.33
CA GLU A 81 -8.89 2.26 5.21
C GLU A 81 -9.58 2.74 3.92
N LEU A 82 -10.21 1.84 3.16
CA LEU A 82 -11.06 2.20 2.03
C LEU A 82 -12.46 2.51 2.53
N PHE A 83 -13.05 3.57 1.99
CA PHE A 83 -14.45 3.92 2.22
C PHE A 83 -15.35 3.27 1.17
N GLN A 84 -16.66 3.29 1.40
CA GLN A 84 -17.67 2.82 0.45
C GLN A 84 -18.19 3.98 -0.38
N THR A 85 -18.55 3.76 -1.64
CA THR A 85 -19.03 4.83 -2.54
C THR A 85 -20.13 5.71 -1.91
N VAL A 86 -21.06 5.10 -1.15
CA VAL A 86 -22.14 5.80 -0.44
C VAL A 86 -21.65 6.76 0.66
N ASP A 87 -20.48 6.51 1.26
CA ASP A 87 -19.89 7.37 2.29
C ASP A 87 -19.62 8.78 1.76
N LEU A 88 -19.29 8.89 0.48
CA LEU A 88 -19.03 10.14 -0.20
C LEU A 88 -20.24 10.64 -0.99
N THR A 89 -20.89 9.78 -1.80
CA THR A 89 -21.98 10.24 -2.70
C THR A 89 -23.26 10.60 -1.96
N GLU A 90 -23.55 9.91 -0.86
CA GLU A 90 -24.70 10.18 0.04
C GLU A 90 -24.26 10.77 1.38
N GLU A 91 -23.00 11.17 1.49
CA GLU A 91 -22.47 11.87 2.65
C GLU A 91 -22.60 11.10 3.98
N LYS A 92 -22.60 9.76 3.95
CA LYS A 92 -22.75 8.94 5.17
C LYS A 92 -21.58 9.09 6.14
N SER A 93 -20.35 9.22 5.63
CA SER A 93 -19.16 9.22 6.47
C SER A 93 -17.97 9.95 5.84
N MET A 94 -17.89 11.26 6.09
CA MET A 94 -16.69 12.04 5.72
C MET A 94 -15.44 11.58 6.48
N LYS A 95 -15.60 11.01 7.67
CA LYS A 95 -14.47 10.48 8.46
C LYS A 95 -13.76 9.35 7.71
N ALA A 96 -14.49 8.43 7.09
CA ALA A 96 -13.91 7.34 6.32
C ALA A 96 -13.14 7.87 5.10
N VAL A 97 -13.69 8.87 4.41
CA VAL A 97 -13.03 9.55 3.28
C VAL A 97 -11.72 10.22 3.70
N LEU A 98 -11.70 10.92 4.84
CA LEU A 98 -10.48 11.55 5.37
C LEU A 98 -9.40 10.52 5.73
N ILE A 99 -9.77 9.44 6.43
CA ILE A 99 -8.83 8.36 6.77
C ILE A 99 -8.19 7.80 5.50
N ASN A 100 -9.00 7.56 4.47
CA ASN A 100 -8.54 7.07 3.19
C ASN A 100 -7.55 8.02 2.51
N ILE A 101 -7.84 9.32 2.46
CA ILE A 101 -6.95 10.34 1.88
C ILE A 101 -5.62 10.40 2.61
N HIS A 102 -5.64 10.34 3.95
CA HIS A 102 -4.41 10.28 4.75
C HIS A 102 -3.62 9.00 4.51
N SER A 103 -4.30 7.86 4.32
CA SER A 103 -3.66 6.60 3.94
C SER A 103 -3.01 6.65 2.56
N LEU A 104 -3.72 7.24 1.59
CA LEU A 104 -3.18 7.49 0.25
C LEU A 104 -1.95 8.40 0.32
N GLY A 105 -1.98 9.44 1.15
CA GLY A 105 -0.84 10.33 1.40
C GLY A 105 0.41 9.61 1.93
N ARG A 106 0.23 8.69 2.89
CA ARG A 106 1.34 7.82 3.38
C ARG A 106 1.84 6.87 2.30
N THR A 107 0.94 6.33 1.49
CA THR A 107 1.25 5.40 0.40
C THR A 107 2.02 6.11 -0.72
N ALA A 108 1.65 7.36 -1.03
CA ALA A 108 2.31 8.19 -2.02
C ALA A 108 3.80 8.39 -1.71
N GLN A 109 4.16 8.58 -0.44
CA GLN A 109 5.56 8.72 -0.01
C GLN A 109 6.43 7.49 -0.30
N ARG A 110 5.83 6.31 -0.52
CA ARG A 110 6.53 5.06 -0.85
C ARG A 110 6.71 4.85 -2.35
N LEU A 111 6.09 5.67 -3.19
CA LEU A 111 6.21 5.59 -4.63
C LEU A 111 7.58 6.13 -5.05
N LYS A 112 8.34 5.35 -5.84
CA LYS A 112 9.72 5.69 -6.23
C LYS A 112 9.83 6.99 -7.03
N ASP A 113 8.82 7.30 -7.83
CA ASP A 113 8.80 8.44 -8.75
C ASP A 113 8.06 9.65 -8.16
N TYR A 114 7.64 9.58 -6.90
CA TYR A 114 6.88 10.66 -6.26
C TYR A 114 7.79 11.60 -5.47
N SER A 115 7.87 12.85 -5.94
CA SER A 115 8.57 13.96 -5.26
C SER A 115 7.63 15.12 -4.91
N GLY A 116 6.33 14.83 -4.81
CA GLY A 116 5.30 15.83 -4.56
C GLY A 116 5.12 16.21 -3.08
N PRO A 117 4.11 17.03 -2.76
CA PRO A 117 3.73 17.39 -1.40
C PRO A 117 3.46 16.17 -0.52
N VAL A 118 3.75 16.25 0.78
CA VAL A 118 3.59 15.12 1.70
C VAL A 118 2.40 15.34 2.62
N LEU A 119 1.60 14.29 2.82
CA LEU A 119 0.54 14.23 3.83
C LEU A 119 0.86 13.14 4.86
N GLY A 120 0.78 13.51 6.15
CA GLY A 120 1.10 12.64 7.29
C GLY A 120 2.56 12.71 7.72
N ALA A 121 2.95 11.82 8.64
CA ALA A 121 4.33 11.77 9.14
C ALA A 121 5.31 11.53 7.99
N LYS A 122 6.30 12.41 7.86
CA LYS A 122 7.39 12.28 6.88
C LYS A 122 8.13 10.98 7.18
N LEU A 123 8.22 10.06 6.23
CA LEU A 123 9.10 8.91 6.33
C LEU A 123 10.51 9.44 6.61
N ALA A 124 11.03 9.20 7.82
CA ALA A 124 12.39 9.55 8.16
C ALA A 124 13.31 8.81 7.19
N THR A 125 14.08 9.55 6.41
CA THR A 125 15.16 9.01 5.59
C THR A 125 16.01 8.16 6.53
N ALA A 126 16.11 6.85 6.27
CA ALA A 126 17.00 6.00 7.04
C ALA A 126 18.42 6.55 6.87
N ASN A 127 18.87 7.32 7.85
CA ASN A 127 20.25 7.74 7.95
C ASN A 127 21.02 6.47 8.30
N SER A 128 21.65 5.84 7.30
CA SER A 128 22.63 4.79 7.53
C SER A 128 23.77 5.39 8.33
N ARG A 129 23.62 5.39 9.66
CA ARG A 129 24.74 5.61 10.57
C ARG A 129 25.60 4.37 10.46
N GLU A 130 26.60 4.41 9.59
CA GLU A 130 27.77 3.56 9.73
C GLU A 130 28.40 3.95 11.07
N PHE A 131 28.09 3.16 12.10
CA PHE A 131 28.75 3.31 13.39
C PHE A 131 30.19 2.82 13.23
N ASN A 132 31.12 3.76 13.07
CA ASN A 132 32.54 3.46 13.18
C ASN A 132 32.84 2.95 14.61
N ASP A 133 33.69 1.93 14.72
CA ASP A 133 33.86 1.13 15.96
C ASP A 133 34.33 1.96 17.18
N ALA A 134 34.91 3.14 16.96
CA ALA A 134 35.31 4.06 18.02
C ALA A 134 34.13 4.61 18.85
N GLN A 135 32.91 4.66 18.30
CA GLN A 135 31.74 5.19 19.00
C GLN A 135 31.09 4.19 19.97
N LYS A 136 31.47 2.90 19.93
CA LYS A 136 30.91 1.85 20.81
C LYS A 136 31.44 1.92 22.24
N VAL A 137 32.61 2.55 22.47
CA VAL A 137 33.28 2.56 23.79
C VAL A 137 32.59 3.48 24.81
N GLY A 138 31.99 4.59 24.35
CA GLY A 138 31.30 5.54 25.23
C GLY A 138 30.03 4.99 25.91
N THR A 139 29.38 3.99 25.31
CA THR A 139 28.12 3.43 25.83
C THR A 139 28.35 2.37 26.91
N TYR A 140 29.55 1.79 27.02
CA TYR A 140 29.86 0.80 28.07
C TYR A 140 30.20 1.46 29.42
N LEU A 141 30.79 2.66 29.41
CA LEU A 141 31.21 3.35 30.63
C LEU A 141 30.03 3.99 31.40
N SER A 142 28.88 4.22 30.78
CA SER A 142 27.69 4.74 31.47
C SER A 142 26.87 3.68 32.22
N LYS A 143 27.09 2.38 31.95
CA LYS A 143 26.38 1.27 32.61
C LYS A 143 27.02 0.77 33.91
N ILE A 144 28.26 1.17 34.20
CA ILE A 144 28.97 0.79 35.43
C ILE A 144 28.68 1.72 36.62
N GLY A 145 27.98 2.84 36.41
CA GLY A 145 27.70 3.85 37.44
C GLY A 145 26.37 3.73 38.19
N SER A 146 25.47 2.80 37.84
CA SER A 146 24.12 2.70 38.43
C SER A 146 23.78 1.33 39.02
N ALA A 147 24.80 0.55 39.38
CA ALA A 147 24.66 -0.82 39.87
C ALA A 147 24.49 -0.94 41.40
N SER A 148 23.71 -0.09 42.07
CA SER A 148 23.44 -0.26 43.52
C SER A 148 21.98 -0.18 43.99
N GLU A 149 20.97 -0.04 43.13
CA GLU A 149 19.56 0.06 43.59
C GLU A 149 18.58 -0.90 42.88
N ALA A 150 19.07 -1.89 42.14
CA ALA A 150 18.23 -2.80 41.33
C ALA A 150 18.06 -4.22 41.92
N ALA A 151 18.29 -4.43 43.23
CA ALA A 151 18.27 -5.77 43.83
C ALA A 151 16.93 -6.23 44.43
N THR A 152 15.86 -5.41 44.49
CA THR A 152 14.67 -5.76 45.33
C THR A 152 13.29 -5.71 44.65
N ARG A 153 13.18 -5.82 43.31
CA ARG A 153 11.85 -5.98 42.67
C ARG A 153 11.73 -7.08 41.62
N SER A 154 12.63 -8.06 41.67
CA SER A 154 12.50 -9.31 40.92
C SER A 154 11.58 -10.27 41.66
N ARG A 155 10.25 -10.21 41.40
CA ARG A 155 9.36 -11.39 41.53
C ARG A 155 7.92 -11.29 41.01
N VAL A 156 7.43 -10.18 40.43
CA VAL A 156 6.01 -10.09 40.02
C VAL A 156 5.76 -9.68 38.55
N ALA A 157 6.77 -9.67 37.67
CA ALA A 157 6.59 -9.22 36.28
C ALA A 157 6.87 -10.30 35.21
N ALA A 158 6.78 -11.58 35.56
CA ALA A 158 7.08 -12.69 34.65
C ALA A 158 5.83 -13.45 34.15
N SER A 159 4.61 -13.03 34.49
CA SER A 159 3.38 -13.74 34.10
C SER A 159 2.46 -13.01 33.13
N GLU A 160 2.67 -11.72 32.82
CA GLU A 160 1.73 -10.96 31.97
C GLU A 160 2.15 -10.82 30.51
N HIS A 161 3.38 -11.18 30.13
CA HIS A 161 3.87 -11.00 28.76
C HIS A 161 3.74 -12.26 27.86
N LYS A 162 2.87 -13.21 28.23
CA LYS A 162 2.61 -14.43 27.43
C LYS A 162 1.16 -14.55 26.93
N VAL A 163 0.33 -13.51 27.06
CA VAL A 163 -1.10 -13.58 26.69
C VAL A 163 -1.48 -12.67 25.51
N LEU A 164 -0.60 -11.76 25.06
CA LEU A 164 -0.96 -10.76 24.03
C LEU A 164 -0.24 -10.92 22.67
N GLU A 165 0.37 -12.08 22.40
CA GLU A 165 0.99 -12.39 21.10
C GLU A 165 0.28 -13.52 20.34
N GLN A 166 -0.94 -13.89 20.74
CA GLN A 166 -1.70 -14.98 20.11
C GLN A 166 -2.93 -14.58 19.32
N ASN A 167 -3.23 -13.28 19.11
CA ASN A 167 -4.45 -12.89 18.38
C ASN A 167 -4.28 -11.66 17.46
N LEU A 168 -3.21 -11.61 16.68
CA LEU A 168 -3.08 -10.63 15.59
C LEU A 168 -3.36 -11.29 14.22
N TYR A 169 -4.58 -11.05 13.75
CA TYR A 169 -5.13 -11.10 12.38
C TYR A 169 -5.08 -12.40 11.55
N PRO A 170 -6.21 -13.17 11.52
CA PRO A 170 -6.40 -14.34 10.66
C PRO A 170 -6.54 -14.07 9.14
N VAL A 171 -6.61 -12.82 8.67
CA VAL A 171 -6.97 -12.50 7.26
C VAL A 171 -5.75 -12.33 6.35
N GLU A 172 -4.66 -11.71 6.82
CA GLU A 172 -3.43 -11.56 6.03
C GLU A 172 -2.72 -12.91 5.78
N GLN A 173 -2.84 -13.87 6.72
CA GLN A 173 -2.26 -15.21 6.58
C GLN A 173 -2.97 -16.05 5.49
N ALA A 174 -4.26 -15.79 5.24
CA ALA A 174 -5.04 -16.49 4.23
C ALA A 174 -4.71 -16.01 2.81
N GLU A 175 -4.45 -14.71 2.64
CA GLU A 175 -4.02 -14.16 1.34
C GLU A 175 -2.60 -14.59 0.97
N LEU A 176 -1.70 -14.65 1.96
CA LEU A 176 -0.34 -15.17 1.78
C LEU A 176 -0.33 -16.66 1.39
N THR A 177 -1.22 -17.48 1.96
CA THR A 177 -1.31 -18.90 1.60
C THR A 177 -1.88 -19.11 0.19
N LEU A 178 -2.89 -18.34 -0.24
CA LEU A 178 -3.44 -18.45 -1.60
C LEU A 178 -2.42 -18.07 -2.68
N LEU A 179 -1.66 -16.99 -2.49
CA LEU A 179 -0.60 -16.59 -3.41
C LEU A 179 0.52 -17.63 -3.49
N GLN A 180 0.88 -18.24 -2.35
CA GLN A 180 1.90 -19.27 -2.29
C GLN A 180 1.46 -20.58 -2.97
N MET A 181 0.18 -20.96 -2.84
CA MET A 181 -0.40 -22.11 -3.54
C MET A 181 -0.46 -21.90 -5.06
N LEU A 182 -0.84 -20.70 -5.52
CA LEU A 182 -0.85 -20.37 -6.96
C LEU A 182 0.57 -20.38 -7.55
N ALA A 183 1.56 -19.88 -6.81
CA ALA A 183 2.97 -19.93 -7.23
C ALA A 183 3.49 -21.38 -7.36
N GLN A 184 3.12 -22.26 -6.42
CA GLN A 184 3.48 -23.69 -6.47
C GLN A 184 2.83 -24.40 -7.66
N ALA A 185 1.54 -24.13 -7.93
CA ALA A 185 0.83 -24.71 -9.07
C ALA A 185 1.45 -24.27 -10.42
N ALA A 186 1.81 -23.00 -10.56
CA ALA A 186 2.49 -22.47 -11.74
C ALA A 186 3.85 -23.15 -11.97
N ALA A 187 4.64 -23.35 -10.92
CA ALA A 187 5.94 -24.03 -11.01
C ALA A 187 5.81 -25.49 -11.48
N VAL A 188 4.77 -26.20 -11.04
CA VAL A 188 4.49 -27.58 -11.49
C VAL A 188 4.09 -27.61 -12.95
N ALA A 189 3.23 -26.69 -13.40
CA ALA A 189 2.82 -26.59 -14.80
C ALA A 189 4.01 -26.29 -15.72
N LEU A 190 4.91 -25.40 -15.31
CA LEU A 190 6.11 -25.03 -16.06
C LEU A 190 7.09 -26.20 -16.20
N LYS A 191 7.24 -27.03 -15.15
CA LYS A 191 8.02 -28.27 -15.22
C LYS A 191 7.41 -29.27 -16.21
N LYS A 192 6.09 -29.49 -16.14
CA LYS A 192 5.39 -30.39 -17.08
C LYS A 192 5.50 -29.93 -18.52
N TRP A 193 5.32 -28.63 -18.77
CA TRP A 193 5.48 -28.04 -20.11
C TRP A 193 6.90 -28.22 -20.67
N LYS A 194 7.94 -28.01 -19.85
CA LYS A 194 9.33 -28.25 -20.27
C LYS A 194 9.59 -29.70 -20.68
N VAL A 195 9.04 -30.66 -19.94
CA VAL A 195 9.17 -32.10 -20.26
C VAL A 195 8.44 -32.43 -21.55
N GLN A 196 7.22 -31.93 -21.75
CA GLN A 196 6.47 -32.14 -23.00
C GLN A 196 7.16 -31.50 -24.19
N LYS A 197 7.69 -30.28 -24.03
CA LYS A 197 8.44 -29.58 -25.08
C LYS A 197 9.68 -30.37 -25.51
N ALA A 198 10.46 -30.88 -24.55
CA ALA A 198 11.63 -31.71 -24.83
C ALA A 198 11.25 -33.03 -25.54
N ALA A 199 10.11 -33.63 -25.20
CA ALA A 199 9.62 -34.84 -25.87
C ALA A 199 9.23 -34.56 -27.33
N VAL A 200 8.58 -33.41 -27.60
CA VAL A 200 8.21 -32.98 -28.96
C VAL A 200 9.46 -32.69 -29.80
N GLU A 201 10.45 -31.96 -29.26
CA GLU A 201 11.72 -31.67 -29.94
C GLU A 201 12.53 -32.94 -30.25
N LYS A 202 12.48 -33.93 -29.35
CA LYS A 202 13.14 -35.22 -29.60
C LYS A 202 12.44 -35.99 -30.73
N ALA A 203 11.11 -36.05 -30.71
CA ALA A 203 10.31 -36.74 -31.73
C ALA A 203 10.45 -36.10 -33.13
N THR A 204 10.52 -34.77 -33.21
CA THR A 204 10.77 -34.07 -34.48
C THR A 204 12.19 -34.32 -35.01
N SER A 205 13.19 -34.42 -34.13
CA SER A 205 14.56 -34.77 -34.53
C SER A 205 14.70 -36.22 -35.03
N GLU A 206 13.96 -37.17 -34.46
CA GLU A 206 13.93 -38.57 -34.88
C GLU A 206 13.16 -38.77 -36.19
N ALA A 207 12.09 -37.99 -36.41
CA ALA A 207 11.36 -37.98 -37.68
C ALA A 207 12.23 -37.43 -38.82
N ALA A 208 12.94 -36.32 -38.60
CA ALA A 208 13.83 -35.72 -39.59
C ALA A 208 14.98 -36.67 -40.01
N LYS A 209 15.54 -37.44 -39.05
CA LYS A 209 16.58 -38.43 -39.34
C LYS A 209 16.06 -39.66 -40.11
N LYS A 210 14.79 -40.03 -39.96
CA LYS A 210 14.20 -41.15 -40.70
C LYS A 210 13.89 -40.79 -42.16
N ASP A 211 13.48 -39.56 -42.45
CA ASP A 211 13.25 -39.09 -43.81
C ASP A 211 14.54 -38.94 -44.63
N GLU A 212 15.67 -38.64 -43.98
CA GLU A 212 16.98 -38.52 -44.65
C GLU A 212 17.63 -39.88 -44.96
N VAL A 213 17.29 -40.94 -44.22
CA VAL A 213 17.78 -42.32 -44.46
C VAL A 213 16.91 -43.07 -45.49
N ALA A 214 15.73 -42.54 -45.83
CA ALA A 214 14.81 -43.12 -46.80
C ALA A 214 14.95 -42.56 -48.24
N ARG A 215 15.94 -41.68 -48.48
CA ARG A 215 16.34 -41.15 -49.80
C ARG A 215 17.66 -41.76 -50.25
#